data_AF-A0A7X6US86-F1
#
_entry.id   AF-A0A7X6US86-F1
#
_cell.length_a   1.000
_cell.length_b   1.000
_cell.length_c   1.000
_cell.angle_alpha   90.00
_cell.angle_beta   90.00
_cell.angle_gamma   90.00
#
_symmetry.space_group_name_H-M   'P 1'
#
loop_
_entity.id
_entity.type
_entity.pdbx_description
1 polymer ?
#
loop_
_entity_poly.entity_id
_entity_poly.type
_entity_poly.pdbx_seq_one_letter_code
_entity_poly.pdbx_strand_id
1 'polypeptide(L)'
;MGSIFEAWVRRGLLIGWLVGGVMLATGCGPQAAKLDLAEIQDPLIRKAKAKQDQGDYEGALRSLRQALDKRPRLAQAHLDTGLLYDNYKKDYLAAIYHYQRYLELRPDTEKKGMLEDLIRKAKMSYVASFADQLPGHADTFRSLKEENLRLKKDLQVVRANLAQQMLPPAGRAGAAAPGSQHTGGELGSSLYRVQPNETLSAIAAKVYQDPNQWSKIFEANRGSLASPEKLRVGQELIIPQ
;
A
#
# COMPACT_ATOMS: atom_id res chain seq x y z
N MET A 1 -83.33 7.97 12.86
CA MET A 1 -83.40 9.28 13.54
C MET A 1 -82.00 9.86 13.57
N GLY A 2 -81.81 11.03 12.95
CA GLY A 2 -80.66 11.93 13.07
C GLY A 2 -79.34 11.43 12.44
N SER A 3 -78.45 12.25 11.93
CA SER A 3 -78.46 13.69 11.62
C SER A 3 -77.06 14.01 11.07
N ILE A 4 -76.99 14.49 9.83
CA ILE A 4 -76.27 15.71 9.40
C ILE A 4 -74.74 15.84 9.68
N PHE A 5 -73.99 16.13 8.60
CA PHE A 5 -72.72 16.91 8.49
C PHE A 5 -71.45 16.40 9.19
N GLU A 6 -70.37 16.10 8.46
CA GLU A 6 -69.35 17.02 7.87
C GLU A 6 -68.34 17.61 8.87
N ALA A 7 -67.16 17.91 8.32
CA ALA A 7 -65.97 18.56 8.90
C ALA A 7 -64.95 17.64 9.61
N TRP A 8 -63.90 17.15 8.95
CA TRP A 8 -62.68 17.82 8.47
C TRP A 8 -61.75 18.42 9.56
N VAL A 9 -60.47 18.04 9.43
CA VAL A 9 -59.23 18.64 9.98
C VAL A 9 -58.81 18.23 11.40
N ARG A 10 -57.80 17.34 11.48
CA ARG A 10 -56.53 17.63 12.17
C ARG A 10 -55.41 16.63 11.84
N ARG A 11 -54.46 17.13 11.04
CA ARG A 11 -52.98 17.05 11.21
C ARG A 11 -52.31 15.68 11.43
N GLY A 12 -51.38 15.35 10.54
CA GLY A 12 -50.12 14.73 10.94
C GLY A 12 -49.54 13.76 9.91
N LEU A 13 -48.57 14.23 9.13
CA LEU A 13 -47.59 13.40 8.42
C LEU A 13 -47.08 12.24 9.30
N LEU A 14 -46.83 11.07 8.70
CA LEU A 14 -45.46 10.63 8.38
C LEU A 14 -45.46 9.19 7.88
N ILE A 15 -45.04 9.06 6.63
CA ILE A 15 -44.51 7.84 6.02
C ILE A 15 -43.24 7.46 6.79
N GLY A 16 -43.15 6.21 7.23
CA GLY A 16 -41.95 5.69 7.88
C GLY A 16 -41.84 4.19 7.70
N TRP A 17 -41.33 3.77 6.54
CA TRP A 17 -40.84 2.42 6.31
C TRP A 17 -39.73 2.10 7.32
N LEU A 18 -40.03 1.31 8.35
CA LEU A 18 -39.02 0.68 9.19
C LEU A 18 -38.45 -0.54 8.44
N VAL A 19 -37.59 -0.28 7.46
CA VAL A 19 -36.65 -1.28 6.98
C VAL A 19 -35.68 -1.54 8.13
N GLY A 20 -35.75 -2.74 8.69
CA GLY A 20 -34.79 -3.26 9.65
C GLY A 20 -33.40 -3.31 9.03
N GLY A 21 -32.68 -2.20 9.14
CA GLY A 21 -31.25 -2.15 8.94
C GLY A 21 -30.56 -2.71 10.18
N VAL A 22 -30.42 -4.03 10.23
CA VAL A 22 -29.39 -4.64 11.10
C VAL A 22 -28.05 -4.25 10.49
N MET A 23 -27.52 -3.10 10.92
CA MET A 23 -26.10 -2.80 10.79
C MET A 23 -25.37 -3.81 11.69
N LEU A 24 -25.00 -4.96 11.13
CA LEU A 24 -23.88 -5.72 11.64
C LEU A 24 -22.65 -4.84 11.43
N ALA A 25 -22.36 -3.99 12.42
CA ALA A 25 -21.02 -3.47 12.62
C ALA A 25 -20.11 -4.69 12.80
N THR A 26 -19.49 -5.11 11.71
CA THR A 26 -18.45 -6.14 11.73
C THR A 26 -17.35 -5.62 12.64
N GLY A 27 -17.32 -6.12 13.87
CA GLY A 27 -16.27 -5.81 14.83
C GLY A 27 -14.94 -6.33 14.29
N CYS A 28 -14.14 -5.43 13.72
CA CYS A 28 -12.77 -5.70 13.28
C CYS A 28 -11.76 -5.54 14.44
N GLY A 29 -12.02 -6.24 15.56
CA GLY A 29 -11.19 -6.16 16.77
C GLY A 29 -11.40 -7.29 17.78
N PRO A 30 -12.62 -7.83 18.00
CA PRO A 30 -12.84 -8.93 18.94
C PRO A 30 -12.19 -10.24 18.52
N GLN A 31 -11.92 -10.44 17.22
CA GLN A 31 -11.39 -11.72 16.73
C GLN A 31 -9.89 -11.85 16.97
N ALA A 32 -9.09 -10.81 16.70
CA ALA A 32 -7.66 -10.83 16.95
C ALA A 32 -7.37 -11.01 18.45
N ALA A 33 -8.03 -10.23 19.30
CA ALA A 33 -7.89 -10.33 20.75
C ALA A 33 -8.25 -11.73 21.31
N LYS A 34 -9.30 -12.37 20.78
CA LYS A 34 -9.67 -13.76 21.16
C LYS A 34 -8.61 -14.77 20.76
N LEU A 35 -8.08 -14.66 19.54
CA LEU A 35 -7.01 -15.54 19.06
C LEU A 35 -5.75 -15.37 19.90
N ASP A 36 -5.37 -14.13 20.20
CA ASP A 36 -4.22 -13.83 21.06
C ASP A 36 -4.41 -14.42 22.45
N LEU A 37 -5.59 -14.27 23.06
CA LEU A 37 -5.88 -14.83 24.37
C LEU A 37 -5.75 -16.35 24.40
N ALA A 38 -6.16 -17.03 23.32
CA ALA A 38 -5.96 -18.47 23.18
C ALA A 38 -4.47 -18.83 23.05
N GLU A 39 -3.70 -18.06 22.29
CA GLU A 39 -2.26 -18.27 22.13
C GLU A 39 -1.48 -18.04 23.42
N ILE A 40 -1.90 -17.11 24.29
CA ILE A 40 -1.27 -16.89 25.61
C ILE A 40 -1.28 -18.17 26.46
N GLN A 41 -2.25 -19.07 26.26
CA GLN A 41 -2.34 -20.35 26.97
C GLN A 41 -1.37 -21.41 26.44
N ASP A 42 -0.63 -21.13 25.37
CA ASP A 42 0.39 -22.04 24.87
C ASP A 42 1.43 -22.37 25.96
N PRO A 43 1.76 -23.66 26.18
CA PRO A 43 2.72 -24.05 27.22
C PRO A 43 4.08 -23.38 27.11
N LEU A 44 4.60 -23.17 25.90
CA LEU A 44 5.91 -22.56 25.68
C LEU A 44 5.86 -21.04 25.85
N ILE A 45 4.76 -20.39 25.47
CA ILE A 45 4.54 -18.96 25.76
C ILE A 45 4.40 -18.72 27.27
N ARG A 46 3.58 -19.51 27.98
CA ARG A 46 3.48 -19.39 29.46
C ARG A 46 4.82 -19.63 30.15
N LYS A 47 5.58 -20.62 29.68
CA LYS A 47 6.94 -20.87 30.18
C LYS A 47 7.88 -19.71 29.90
N ALA A 48 7.79 -19.08 28.72
CA ALA A 48 8.57 -17.89 28.43
C ALA A 48 8.22 -16.75 29.38
N LYS A 49 6.93 -16.51 29.61
CA LYS A 49 6.46 -15.46 30.52
C LYS A 49 6.96 -15.65 31.94
N ALA A 50 6.83 -16.86 32.47
CA ALA A 50 7.35 -17.20 33.79
C ALA A 50 8.87 -16.95 33.92
N LYS A 51 9.64 -17.19 32.85
CA LYS A 51 11.07 -16.87 32.81
C LYS A 51 11.35 -15.38 32.72
N GLN A 52 10.54 -14.60 31.99
CA GLN A 52 10.63 -13.15 32.01
C GLN A 52 10.39 -12.59 33.41
N ASP A 53 9.39 -13.12 34.12
CA ASP A 53 9.06 -12.70 35.48
C ASP A 53 10.17 -13.05 36.48
N GLN A 54 10.99 -14.07 36.16
CA GLN A 54 12.22 -14.42 36.88
C GLN A 54 13.46 -13.62 36.43
N GLY A 55 13.34 -12.76 35.42
CA GLY A 55 14.46 -12.04 34.81
C GLY A 55 15.33 -12.89 33.86
N ASP A 56 15.01 -14.16 33.62
CA ASP A 56 15.68 -15.03 32.65
C ASP A 56 15.21 -14.74 31.22
N TYR A 57 15.59 -13.58 30.69
CA TYR A 57 15.20 -13.14 29.34
C TYR A 57 15.75 -14.04 28.24
N GLU A 58 16.94 -14.61 28.41
CA GLU A 58 17.51 -15.57 27.46
C GLU A 58 16.71 -16.87 27.42
N GLY A 59 16.34 -17.38 28.59
CA GLY A 59 15.51 -18.57 28.68
C GLY A 59 14.09 -18.33 28.19
N ALA A 60 13.56 -17.12 28.33
CA ALA A 60 12.29 -16.72 27.74
C ALA A 60 12.37 -16.77 26.20
N LEU A 61 13.41 -16.14 25.61
CA LEU A 61 13.67 -16.20 24.17
C LEU A 61 13.82 -17.64 23.66
N ARG A 62 14.52 -18.52 24.40
CA ARG A 62 14.62 -19.95 24.04
C ARG A 62 13.25 -20.63 23.98
N SER A 63 12.38 -20.38 24.96
CA SER A 63 11.03 -20.95 24.99
C SER A 63 10.16 -20.41 23.85
N LEU A 64 10.24 -19.11 23.54
CA LEU A 64 9.49 -18.50 22.43
C LEU A 64 9.97 -18.98 21.06
N ARG A 65 11.28 -19.13 20.85
CA ARG A 65 11.83 -19.73 19.63
C ARG A 65 11.30 -21.15 19.46
N GLN A 66 11.35 -21.97 20.50
CA GLN A 66 10.77 -23.32 20.46
C GLN A 66 9.27 -23.30 20.13
N ALA A 67 8.52 -22.30 20.59
CA ALA A 67 7.10 -22.14 20.26
C ALA A 67 6.91 -21.84 18.77
N LEU A 68 7.72 -20.92 18.22
CA LEU A 68 7.71 -20.51 16.82
C LEU A 68 8.22 -21.61 15.89
N ASP A 69 9.20 -22.42 16.30
CA ASP A 69 9.68 -23.58 15.54
C ASP A 69 8.56 -24.62 15.34
N LYS A 70 7.76 -24.85 16.39
CA LYS A 70 6.62 -25.78 16.34
C LYS A 70 5.41 -25.20 15.63
N ARG A 71 5.13 -23.91 15.87
CA ARG A 71 4.00 -23.19 15.29
C ARG A 71 4.43 -21.81 14.82
N PRO A 72 4.86 -21.68 13.55
CA PRO A 72 5.40 -20.42 13.02
C PRO A 72 4.39 -19.28 12.83
N ARG A 73 3.11 -19.50 13.16
CA ARG A 73 2.01 -18.54 12.97
C ARG A 73 1.39 -18.07 14.29
N LEU A 74 2.06 -18.31 15.43
CA LEU A 74 1.68 -17.76 16.73
C LEU A 74 1.97 -16.26 16.73
N ALA A 75 0.94 -15.45 16.52
CA ALA A 75 1.08 -14.00 16.54
C ALA A 75 1.64 -13.54 17.89
N GLN A 76 1.07 -13.99 19.01
CA GLN A 76 1.49 -13.58 20.34
C GLN A 76 2.96 -13.93 20.64
N ALA A 77 3.45 -15.08 20.18
CA ALA A 77 4.87 -15.43 20.34
C ALA A 77 5.78 -14.48 19.55
N HIS A 78 5.37 -14.04 18.35
CA HIS A 78 6.10 -12.99 17.64
C HIS A 78 6.09 -11.68 18.43
N LEU A 79 4.96 -11.24 18.97
CA LEU A 79 4.87 -10.02 19.78
C LEU A 79 5.81 -10.07 21.01
N ASP A 80 5.74 -11.14 21.79
CA ASP A 80 6.56 -11.31 22.99
C ASP A 80 8.06 -11.39 22.65
N THR A 81 8.41 -12.04 21.55
CA THR A 81 9.79 -12.12 21.06
C THR A 81 10.30 -10.74 20.62
N GLY A 82 9.47 -9.98 19.89
CA GLY A 82 9.81 -8.62 19.45
C GLY A 82 10.08 -7.69 20.62
N LEU A 83 9.20 -7.72 21.64
CA LEU A 83 9.38 -6.94 22.87
C LEU A 83 10.66 -7.33 23.61
N LEU A 84 11.04 -8.61 23.62
CA LEU A 84 12.28 -9.05 24.26
C LEU A 84 13.52 -8.54 23.51
N TYR A 85 13.50 -8.58 22.18
CA TYR A 85 14.61 -8.06 21.38
C TYR A 85 14.76 -6.54 21.51
N ASP A 86 13.65 -5.81 21.51
CA ASP A 86 13.61 -4.34 21.62
C ASP A 86 14.09 -3.85 23.00
N ASN A 87 13.57 -4.46 24.07
CA ASN A 87 13.81 -3.97 25.41
C ASN A 87 15.13 -4.47 26.01
N TYR A 88 15.52 -5.72 25.75
CA TYR A 88 16.64 -6.36 26.45
C TYR A 88 17.86 -6.58 25.56
N LYS A 89 17.68 -7.16 24.37
CA LYS A 89 18.80 -7.42 23.45
C LYS A 89 19.28 -6.16 22.74
N LYS A 90 18.42 -5.15 22.63
CA LYS A 90 18.61 -3.98 21.76
C LYS A 90 18.89 -4.37 20.30
N ASP A 91 18.36 -5.51 19.89
CA ASP A 91 18.39 -5.97 18.50
C ASP A 91 17.12 -5.46 17.81
N TYR A 92 17.17 -4.21 17.39
CA TYR A 92 16.02 -3.51 16.83
C TYR A 92 15.56 -4.11 15.50
N LEU A 93 16.45 -4.71 14.71
CA LEU A 93 16.07 -5.38 13.45
C LEU A 93 15.25 -6.64 13.73
N ALA A 94 15.69 -7.47 14.66
CA ALA A 94 14.92 -8.63 15.09
C ALA A 94 13.56 -8.21 15.66
N ALA A 95 13.51 -7.15 16.48
CA ALA A 95 12.26 -6.60 17.00
C ALA A 95 11.29 -6.17 15.88
N ILE A 96 11.77 -5.38 14.91
CA ILE A 96 10.97 -4.93 13.75
C ILE A 96 10.40 -6.12 12.99
N TYR A 97 11.21 -7.13 12.68
CA TYR A 97 10.76 -8.35 12.01
C TYR A 97 9.59 -9.02 12.75
N HIS A 98 9.74 -9.20 14.05
CA HIS A 98 8.72 -9.86 14.87
C HIS A 98 7.43 -9.04 14.97
N TYR A 99 7.51 -7.71 15.12
CA TYR A 99 6.33 -6.84 15.11
C TYR A 99 5.60 -6.85 13.76
N GLN A 100 6.35 -6.78 12.65
CA GLN A 100 5.76 -6.89 11.31
C GLN A 100 5.07 -8.23 11.11
N ARG A 101 5.70 -9.32 11.57
CA ARG A 101 5.11 -10.65 11.46
C ARG A 101 3.81 -10.79 12.26
N TYR A 102 3.70 -10.17 13.43
CA TYR A 102 2.43 -10.09 14.16
C TYR A 102 1.35 -9.38 13.32
N LEU A 103 1.67 -8.22 12.73
CA LEU A 103 0.72 -7.43 11.92
C LEU A 103 0.31 -8.17 10.63
N GLU A 104 1.20 -8.96 10.03
CA GLU A 104 0.87 -9.83 8.89
C GLU A 104 -0.13 -10.93 9.28
N LEU A 105 0.03 -11.50 10.48
CA LEU A 105 -0.85 -12.55 10.99
C LEU A 105 -2.19 -12.00 11.52
N ARG A 106 -2.22 -10.71 11.89
CA ARG A 106 -3.37 -10.01 12.49
C ARG A 106 -3.49 -8.59 11.91
N PRO A 107 -3.85 -8.43 10.63
CA PRO A 107 -3.92 -7.11 9.99
C PRO A 107 -4.96 -6.17 10.63
N ASP A 108 -6.01 -6.75 11.20
CA ASP A 108 -7.15 -6.05 11.83
C ASP A 108 -7.10 -6.15 13.37
N THR A 109 -5.91 -6.18 13.97
CA THR A 109 -5.75 -6.12 15.44
C THR A 109 -5.98 -4.71 15.99
N GLU A 110 -6.56 -4.66 17.19
CA GLU A 110 -6.63 -3.47 18.03
C GLU A 110 -5.25 -2.92 18.42
N LYS A 111 -4.19 -3.75 18.39
CA LYS A 111 -2.82 -3.38 18.75
C LYS A 111 -2.06 -2.70 17.61
N LYS A 112 -2.67 -2.53 16.43
CA LYS A 112 -1.99 -2.06 15.21
C LYS A 112 -1.23 -0.76 15.41
N GLY A 113 -1.89 0.27 15.93
CA GLY A 113 -1.25 1.58 16.14
C GLY A 113 -0.07 1.52 17.11
N MET A 114 -0.22 0.79 18.21
CA MET A 114 0.87 0.58 19.18
C MET A 114 2.08 -0.12 18.53
N LEU A 115 1.85 -1.15 17.71
CA LEU A 115 2.92 -1.88 17.03
C LEU A 115 3.60 -1.07 15.93
N GLU A 116 2.84 -0.29 15.16
CA GLU A 116 3.39 0.64 14.19
C GLU A 116 4.31 1.67 14.86
N ASP A 117 3.94 2.15 16.05
CA ASP A 117 4.77 3.06 16.83
C ASP A 117 6.01 2.38 17.42
N LEU A 118 5.91 1.13 17.89
CA LEU A 118 7.09 0.35 18.29
C LEU A 118 8.05 0.14 17.12
N ILE A 119 7.54 -0.24 15.95
CA ILE A 119 8.36 -0.39 14.72
C ILE A 119 9.03 0.94 14.37
N ARG A 120 8.32 2.06 14.45
CA ARG A 120 8.86 3.39 14.17
C ARG A 120 10.00 3.73 15.13
N LYS A 121 9.80 3.51 16.43
CA LYS A 121 10.82 3.74 17.47
C LYS A 121 12.03 2.84 17.28
N ALA A 122 11.83 1.54 17.09
CA ALA A 122 12.91 0.58 16.85
C ALA A 122 13.73 0.96 15.60
N LYS A 123 13.09 1.42 14.51
CA LYS A 123 13.80 1.94 13.33
C LYS A 123 14.69 3.13 13.67
N MET A 124 14.19 4.09 14.45
CA MET A 124 14.98 5.24 14.89
C MET A 124 16.15 4.81 15.79
N SER A 125 15.91 3.90 16.74
CA SER A 125 16.95 3.38 17.63
C SER A 125 18.01 2.57 16.88
N TYR A 126 17.61 1.82 15.85
CA TYR A 126 18.54 1.17 14.94
C TYR A 126 19.43 2.20 14.26
N VAL A 127 18.84 3.21 13.61
CA VAL A 127 19.62 4.29 12.96
C VAL A 127 20.54 5.01 13.94
N ALA A 128 20.07 5.31 15.14
CA ALA A 128 20.85 5.94 16.19
C ALA A 128 22.07 5.09 16.59
N SER A 129 21.95 3.75 16.61
CA SER A 129 23.04 2.84 17.02
C SER A 129 24.26 2.87 16.11
N PHE A 130 24.13 3.37 14.88
CA PHE A 130 25.24 3.53 13.92
C PHE A 130 25.33 4.96 13.37
N ALA A 131 24.66 5.93 14.01
CA ALA A 131 24.66 7.32 13.56
C ALA A 131 26.09 7.91 13.56
N ASP A 132 26.91 7.58 14.55
CA ASP A 132 28.31 8.01 14.63
C ASP A 132 29.19 7.40 13.52
N GLN A 133 28.79 6.25 12.98
CA GLN A 133 29.44 5.61 11.84
C GLN A 133 28.95 6.17 10.50
N LEU A 134 27.96 7.07 10.53
CA LEU A 134 27.37 7.70 9.37
C LEU A 134 27.45 9.24 9.40
N PRO A 135 28.64 9.84 9.58
CA PRO A 135 28.75 11.30 9.55
C PRO A 135 28.32 11.86 8.19
N GLY A 136 27.40 12.83 8.20
CA GLY A 136 26.94 13.54 7.00
C GLY A 136 25.97 12.76 6.09
N HIS A 137 25.57 11.53 6.42
CA HIS A 137 24.66 10.77 5.55
C HIS A 137 23.22 11.28 5.54
N ALA A 138 22.73 11.82 6.67
CA ALA A 138 21.42 12.45 6.71
C ALA A 138 21.36 13.70 5.82
N ASP A 139 22.45 14.48 5.80
CA ASP A 139 22.56 15.70 5.00
C ASP A 139 22.77 15.39 3.51
N THR A 140 23.62 14.42 3.18
CA THR A 140 23.78 13.94 1.80
C THR A 140 22.51 13.29 1.27
N PHE A 141 21.80 12.49 2.07
CA PHE A 141 20.50 11.95 1.67
C PHE A 141 19.47 13.05 1.40
N ARG A 142 19.45 14.11 2.24
CA ARG A 142 18.60 15.28 2.04
C ARG A 142 18.96 16.03 0.76
N SER A 143 20.24 16.36 0.57
CA SER A 143 20.77 17.03 -0.62
C SER A 143 20.50 16.23 -1.90
N LEU A 144 20.78 14.93 -1.90
CA LEU A 144 20.48 14.04 -3.03
C LEU A 144 18.99 14.02 -3.38
N LYS A 145 18.11 14.03 -2.38
CA LYS A 145 16.65 14.06 -2.60
C LYS A 145 16.20 15.40 -3.20
N GLU A 146 16.73 16.51 -2.71
CA GLU A 146 16.46 17.85 -3.23
C GLU A 146 16.96 18.02 -4.67
N GLU A 147 18.20 17.60 -4.94
CA GLU A 147 18.78 17.58 -6.29
C GLU A 147 17.98 16.69 -7.24
N ASN A 148 17.56 15.49 -6.81
CA ASN A 148 16.74 14.62 -7.64
C ASN A 148 15.40 15.28 -8.00
N LEU A 149 14.78 15.99 -7.06
CA LEU A 149 13.53 16.72 -7.31
C LEU A 149 13.75 17.90 -8.26
N ARG A 150 14.87 18.63 -8.09
CA ARG A 150 15.24 19.74 -8.98
C ARG A 150 15.48 19.25 -10.40
N LEU A 151 16.34 18.24 -10.57
CA LEU A 151 16.64 17.65 -11.87
C LEU A 151 15.39 17.13 -12.57
N LYS A 152 14.43 16.54 -11.83
CA LYS A 152 13.14 16.13 -12.40
C LYS A 152 12.34 17.31 -12.95
N LYS A 153 12.30 18.44 -12.25
CA LYS A 153 11.62 19.67 -12.72
C LYS A 153 12.33 20.24 -13.94
N ASP A 154 13.66 20.34 -13.91
CA ASP A 154 14.45 20.86 -15.02
C ASP A 154 14.27 19.99 -16.27
N LEU A 155 14.30 18.67 -16.10
CA LEU A 155 14.07 17.70 -17.16
C LEU A 155 12.64 17.83 -17.73
N GLN A 156 11.64 18.09 -16.90
CA GLN A 156 10.28 18.38 -17.35
C GLN A 156 10.22 19.66 -18.20
N VAL A 157 10.89 20.73 -17.77
CA VAL A 157 10.96 22.00 -18.52
C VAL A 157 11.65 21.82 -19.87
N VAL A 158 12.81 21.15 -19.88
CA VAL A 158 13.56 20.88 -21.12
C VAL A 158 12.72 20.05 -22.09
N ARG A 159 12.02 19.01 -21.60
CA ARG A 159 11.09 18.22 -22.42
C ARG A 159 9.95 19.07 -22.99
N ALA A 160 9.38 19.97 -22.20
CA ALA A 160 8.31 20.87 -22.67
C ALA A 160 8.81 21.84 -23.74
N ASN A 161 9.99 22.42 -23.56
CA ASN A 161 10.60 23.33 -24.52
C ASN A 161 10.96 22.62 -25.83
N LEU A 162 11.52 21.40 -25.74
CA LEU A 162 11.82 20.58 -26.91
C LEU A 162 10.55 20.24 -27.67
N ALA A 163 9.47 19.86 -26.96
CA ALA A 163 8.17 19.62 -27.58
C ALA A 163 7.67 20.87 -28.34
N GLN A 164 7.78 22.06 -27.75
CA GLN A 164 7.38 23.32 -28.39
C GLN A 164 8.23 23.66 -29.63
N GLN A 165 9.53 23.40 -29.62
CA GLN A 165 10.40 23.61 -30.78
C GLN A 165 10.15 22.61 -31.91
N MET A 166 9.63 21.43 -31.56
CA MET A 166 9.23 20.40 -32.53
C MET A 166 7.82 20.64 -33.09
N LEU A 167 7.06 21.65 -32.61
CA LEU A 167 5.86 22.07 -33.33
C LEU A 167 6.28 22.73 -34.66
N PRO A 168 5.69 22.31 -35.79
CA PRO A 168 5.92 23.01 -37.06
C PRO A 168 5.52 24.49 -36.90
N PRO A 169 6.23 25.43 -37.55
CA PRO A 169 5.85 26.83 -37.50
C PRO A 169 4.39 26.93 -37.93
N ALA A 170 3.58 27.65 -37.13
CA ALA A 170 2.21 27.99 -37.46
C ALA A 170 2.21 28.87 -38.73
N GLY A 171 2.34 28.21 -39.88
CA GLY A 171 2.13 28.79 -41.19
C GLY A 171 0.67 29.20 -41.29
N ARG A 172 0.47 30.48 -41.60
CA ARG A 172 -0.82 31.13 -41.86
C ARG A 172 -1.82 30.16 -42.47
N ALA A 173 -2.97 30.02 -41.82
CA ALA A 173 -4.13 29.33 -42.35
C ALA A 173 -4.54 29.97 -43.68
N GLY A 174 -4.12 29.33 -44.78
CA GLY A 174 -4.66 29.53 -46.11
C GLY A 174 -5.97 28.77 -46.26
N ALA A 175 -6.90 29.38 -46.99
CA ALA A 175 -8.29 29.03 -47.13
C ALA A 175 -8.58 27.58 -47.59
N ALA A 176 -9.80 27.16 -47.25
CA ALA A 176 -10.42 25.86 -47.40
C ALA A 176 -10.41 25.23 -48.82
N ALA A 177 -10.42 23.90 -48.82
CA ALA A 177 -11.16 23.10 -49.81
C ALA A 177 -11.91 21.95 -49.06
N PRO A 178 -13.16 21.64 -49.42
CA PRO A 178 -13.99 20.66 -48.72
C PRO A 178 -13.79 19.25 -49.29
N GLY A 179 -13.80 18.25 -48.41
CA GLY A 179 -13.69 16.84 -48.79
C GLY A 179 -13.91 15.92 -47.60
N SER A 180 -15.13 15.91 -47.08
CA SER A 180 -15.55 14.97 -46.04
C SER A 180 -15.82 13.60 -46.65
N GLN A 181 -15.03 12.60 -46.28
CA GLN A 181 -15.54 11.22 -46.13
C GLN A 181 -14.96 10.62 -44.86
N HIS A 182 -15.83 10.56 -43.84
CA HIS A 182 -15.64 9.69 -42.70
C HIS A 182 -15.79 8.23 -43.16
N THR A 183 -14.77 7.42 -42.93
CA THR A 183 -14.92 6.03 -42.51
C THR A 183 -14.10 5.88 -41.24
N GLY A 184 -14.74 5.42 -40.17
CA GLY A 184 -14.17 5.38 -38.84
C GLY A 184 -13.26 4.18 -38.60
N GLY A 185 -12.32 4.37 -37.67
CA GLY A 185 -11.84 3.31 -36.78
C GLY A 185 -10.37 2.90 -36.91
N GLU A 186 -9.45 3.71 -36.36
CA GLU A 186 -8.37 3.29 -35.43
C GLU A 186 -7.40 4.46 -35.22
N LEU A 187 -7.69 5.29 -34.22
CA LEU A 187 -6.77 6.35 -33.78
C LEU A 187 -5.71 5.73 -32.87
N GLY A 188 -4.50 5.54 -33.42
CA GLY A 188 -3.23 5.69 -32.71
C GLY A 188 -2.93 4.73 -31.56
N SER A 189 -3.02 3.42 -31.76
CA SER A 189 -2.41 2.47 -30.81
C SER A 189 -1.54 1.45 -31.55
N SER A 190 -0.37 1.15 -31.00
CA SER A 190 0.55 0.15 -31.56
C SER A 190 0.64 -1.05 -30.65
N LEU A 191 0.72 -2.24 -31.22
CA LEU A 191 0.84 -3.48 -30.46
C LEU A 191 2.32 -3.77 -30.14
N TYR A 192 2.63 -4.04 -28.88
CA TYR A 192 3.99 -4.36 -28.40
C TYR A 192 4.04 -5.74 -27.77
N ARG A 193 5.01 -6.57 -28.20
CA ARG A 193 5.26 -7.89 -27.62
C ARG A 193 6.31 -7.81 -26.52
N VAL A 194 5.92 -8.19 -25.31
CA VAL A 194 6.77 -8.21 -24.10
C VAL A 194 7.95 -9.15 -24.27
N GLN A 195 9.17 -8.65 -24.05
CA GLN A 195 10.39 -9.45 -24.06
C GLN A 195 10.67 -10.07 -22.68
N PRO A 196 11.56 -11.08 -22.60
CA PRO A 196 11.97 -11.68 -21.33
C PRO A 196 12.51 -10.63 -20.35
N ASN A 197 12.03 -10.69 -19.10
CA ASN A 197 12.44 -9.82 -17.99
C ASN A 197 12.18 -8.31 -18.17
N GLU A 198 11.23 -7.92 -19.04
CA GLU A 198 10.81 -6.52 -19.15
C GLU A 198 9.75 -6.14 -18.11
N THR A 199 9.77 -4.86 -17.70
CA THR A 199 8.72 -4.23 -16.90
C THR A 199 7.95 -3.22 -17.73
N LEU A 200 6.72 -2.86 -17.32
CA LEU A 200 5.96 -1.79 -17.99
C LEU A 200 6.74 -0.47 -18.03
N SER A 201 7.52 -0.17 -16.99
CA SER A 201 8.38 1.03 -16.94
C SER A 201 9.52 0.95 -17.96
N ALA A 202 10.10 -0.23 -18.19
CA ALA A 202 11.11 -0.41 -19.23
C ALA A 202 10.51 -0.24 -20.65
N ILE A 203 9.31 -0.77 -20.88
CA ILE A 203 8.59 -0.62 -22.15
C ILE A 203 8.21 0.85 -22.37
N ALA A 204 7.71 1.53 -21.33
CA ALA A 204 7.39 2.96 -21.37
C ALA A 204 8.63 3.82 -21.65
N ALA A 205 9.78 3.47 -21.07
CA ALA A 205 11.04 4.13 -21.38
C ALA A 205 11.46 3.94 -22.85
N LYS A 206 11.17 2.79 -23.46
CA LYS A 206 11.47 2.54 -24.88
C LYS A 206 10.52 3.29 -25.82
N VAL A 207 9.23 3.25 -25.55
CA VAL A 207 8.22 3.80 -26.47
C VAL A 207 8.01 5.29 -26.26
N TYR A 208 7.90 5.75 -25.01
CA TYR A 208 7.62 7.15 -24.67
C TYR A 208 8.85 7.94 -24.27
N GLN A 209 10.04 7.31 -24.23
CA GLN A 209 11.26 7.90 -23.68
C GLN A 209 11.08 8.36 -22.22
N ASP A 210 10.08 7.80 -21.51
CA ASP A 210 9.76 8.11 -20.12
C ASP A 210 9.24 6.88 -19.38
N PRO A 211 10.01 6.33 -18.41
CA PRO A 211 9.59 5.16 -17.64
C PRO A 211 8.34 5.41 -16.79
N ASN A 212 7.97 6.66 -16.49
CA ASN A 212 6.80 7.00 -15.67
C ASN A 212 5.48 6.90 -16.46
N GLN A 213 5.53 6.78 -17.77
CA GLN A 213 4.34 6.63 -18.64
C GLN A 213 3.78 5.20 -18.65
N TRP A 214 4.32 4.32 -17.81
CA TRP A 214 3.86 2.93 -17.68
C TRP A 214 2.37 2.83 -17.32
N SER A 215 1.82 3.83 -16.63
CA SER A 215 0.39 3.89 -16.25
C SER A 215 -0.52 3.94 -17.47
N LYS A 216 -0.14 4.63 -18.54
CA LYS A 216 -0.90 4.69 -19.80
C LYS A 216 -1.00 3.32 -20.46
N ILE A 217 0.12 2.59 -20.47
CA ILE A 217 0.16 1.21 -20.98
C ILE A 217 -0.74 0.32 -20.12
N PHE A 218 -0.65 0.45 -18.80
CA PHE A 218 -1.49 -0.32 -17.89
C PHE A 218 -2.99 -0.03 -18.10
N GLU A 219 -3.36 1.24 -18.20
CA GLU A 219 -4.75 1.68 -18.41
C GLU A 219 -5.34 1.15 -19.72
N ALA A 220 -4.59 1.23 -20.81
CA ALA A 220 -5.00 0.68 -22.11
C ALA A 220 -5.17 -0.85 -22.10
N ASN A 221 -4.52 -1.54 -21.15
CA ASN A 221 -4.52 -3.00 -21.06
C ASN A 221 -5.20 -3.53 -19.79
N ARG A 222 -6.01 -2.72 -19.09
CA ARG A 222 -6.74 -3.14 -17.87
C ARG A 222 -7.56 -4.42 -18.03
N GLY A 223 -8.04 -4.69 -19.26
CA GLY A 223 -8.80 -5.89 -19.59
C GLY A 223 -7.94 -7.17 -19.67
N SER A 224 -6.64 -7.06 -19.97
CA SER A 224 -5.73 -8.20 -20.13
C SER A 224 -4.66 -8.29 -19.04
N LEU A 225 -4.44 -7.21 -18.28
CA LEU A 225 -3.41 -7.09 -17.25
C LEU A 225 -4.03 -6.68 -15.90
N ALA A 226 -4.12 -7.64 -14.97
CA ALA A 226 -4.74 -7.44 -13.66
C ALA A 226 -3.92 -6.55 -12.71
N SER A 227 -2.59 -6.54 -12.84
CA SER A 227 -1.71 -5.65 -12.09
C SER A 227 -0.44 -5.33 -12.88
N PRO A 228 0.22 -4.18 -12.62
CA PRO A 228 1.40 -3.73 -13.36
C PRO A 228 2.59 -4.70 -13.31
N GLU A 229 2.68 -5.50 -12.26
CA GLU A 229 3.76 -6.45 -12.00
C GLU A 229 3.55 -7.82 -12.66
N LYS A 230 2.33 -8.11 -13.18
CA LYS A 230 1.97 -9.42 -13.74
C LYS A 230 2.17 -9.51 -15.25
N LEU A 231 3.29 -8.98 -15.75
CA LEU A 231 3.66 -9.09 -17.15
C LEU A 231 4.10 -10.52 -17.49
N ARG A 232 3.61 -11.07 -18.61
CA ARG A 232 4.06 -12.36 -19.13
C ARG A 232 4.91 -12.16 -20.38
N VAL A 233 5.99 -12.92 -20.49
CA VAL A 233 6.84 -12.92 -21.70
C VAL A 233 6.01 -13.35 -22.90
N GLY A 234 6.13 -12.62 -24.01
CA GLY A 234 5.37 -12.85 -25.24
C GLY A 234 3.94 -12.29 -25.24
N GLN A 235 3.47 -11.70 -24.14
CA GLN A 235 2.18 -11.03 -24.10
C GLN A 235 2.16 -9.80 -25.00
N GLU A 236 1.05 -9.58 -25.70
CA GLU A 236 0.82 -8.39 -26.54
C GLU A 236 0.10 -7.31 -25.73
N LEU A 237 0.66 -6.10 -25.76
CA LEU A 237 0.14 -4.93 -25.07
C LEU A 237 -0.23 -3.85 -26.07
N ILE A 238 -1.37 -3.22 -25.86
CA ILE A 238 -1.80 -2.03 -26.58
C ILE A 238 -1.01 -0.84 -26.04
N ILE A 239 -0.23 -0.20 -26.89
CA ILE A 239 0.53 1.00 -26.55
C ILE A 239 -0.18 2.20 -27.17
N PRO A 240 -0.86 3.05 -26.37
CA PRO A 240 -1.50 4.25 -26.88
C PRO A 240 -0.43 5.25 -27.37
N GLN A 241 -0.58 5.82 -28.56
CA GLN A 241 0.32 6.83 -29.13
C GLN A 241 0.04 8.23 -28.57
#